data_AF-A0A5N9E1E7-F1
#
_entry.id   AF-A0A5N9E1E7-F1
#
_cell.length_a   1.000
_cell.length_b   1.000
_cell.length_c   1.000
_cell.angle_alpha   90.00
_cell.angle_beta   90.00
_cell.angle_gamma   90.00
#
_symmetry.space_group_name_H-M   'P 1'
#
loop_
_entity.id
_entity.type
_entity.pdbx_description
1 polymer ?
#
loop_
_entity_poly.entity_id
_entity_poly.type
_entity_poly.pdbx_seq_one_letter_code
_entity_poly.pdbx_strand_id
1 'polypeptide(L)' 'MVTPESPTVLALAGGVGGAKLVLGLARCLPHGDLVICVNTGDDETFHGLHVSPDLDTMMYTLSGLSNQETGWGVAGDTFT' A
#
# COMPACT_ATOMS: atom_id res chain seq x y z
N MET A 1 5.04 -6.09 29.63
CA MET A 1 4.85 -5.20 28.47
C MET A 1 6.06 -5.41 27.59
N VAL A 2 5.92 -6.25 26.55
CA VAL A 2 6.98 -6.47 25.57
C VAL A 2 6.96 -5.24 24.68
N THR A 3 8.03 -4.44 24.67
CA THR A 3 8.22 -3.46 23.59
C THR A 3 8.20 -4.25 22.29
N PRO A 4 7.40 -3.90 21.27
CA PRO A 4 7.55 -4.58 19.99
C PRO A 4 9.01 -4.41 19.58
N GLU A 5 9.68 -5.53 19.34
CA GLU A 5 10.98 -5.53 18.68
C GLU A 5 10.84 -4.66 17.43
N SER A 6 11.84 -3.82 17.15
CA SER A 6 11.81 -2.98 15.96
C SER A 6 11.55 -3.88 14.73
N PRO A 7 10.69 -3.44 13.80
CA PRO A 7 10.39 -4.22 12.60
C PRO A 7 11.68 -4.65 11.92
N THR A 8 11.76 -5.94 11.61
CA THR A 8 12.99 -6.55 11.08
C THR A 8 13.14 -6.37 9.58
N VAL A 9 12.04 -6.03 8.89
CA VAL A 9 12.01 -5.84 7.43
C VAL A 9 11.48 -4.46 7.07
N LEU A 10 12.28 -3.72 6.30
CA LEU A 10 11.89 -2.50 5.60
C LEU A 10 11.76 -2.77 4.10
N ALA A 11 10.57 -2.61 3.54
CA ALA A 11 10.34 -2.67 2.10
C ALA A 11 10.28 -1.25 1.51
N LEU A 12 11.10 -0.96 0.51
CA LEU A 12 10.91 0.20 -0.36
C LEU A 12 9.95 -0.20 -1.48
N ALA A 13 8.83 0.48 -1.62
CA ALA A 13 7.78 0.06 -2.56
C ALA A 13 7.07 1.23 -3.23
N GLY A 14 6.62 1.00 -4.46
CA GLY A 14 5.80 1.91 -5.25
C GLY A 14 5.02 1.14 -6.31
N GLY A 15 3.91 1.71 -6.75
CA GLY A 15 2.97 1.14 -7.70
C GLY A 15 2.36 -0.20 -7.29
N VAL A 16 1.60 -0.75 -8.24
CA VAL A 16 0.90 -2.04 -8.09
C VAL A 16 1.87 -3.21 -7.88
N GLY A 17 3.04 -3.17 -8.52
CA GLY A 17 4.07 -4.19 -8.35
C GLY A 17 4.62 -4.24 -6.93
N GLY A 18 4.93 -3.08 -6.35
CA GLY A 18 5.35 -2.96 -4.95
C GLY A 18 4.27 -3.45 -3.99
N ALA A 19 3.01 -3.08 -4.24
CA ALA A 19 1.89 -3.51 -3.40
C ALA A 19 1.69 -5.03 -3.40
N LYS A 20 1.87 -5.70 -4.54
CA LYS A 20 1.82 -7.18 -4.61
C LYS A 20 2.96 -7.84 -3.84
N LEU A 21 4.17 -7.31 -3.92
CA LEU A 21 5.31 -7.79 -3.12
C LEU A 21 5.03 -7.64 -1.63
N VAL A 22 4.60 -6.44 -1.21
CA VAL A 22 4.27 -6.10 0.17
C VAL A 22 3.14 -6.97 0.71
N LEU A 23 2.10 -7.27 -0.08
CA LEU A 23 1.04 -8.21 0.31
C LEU A 23 1.58 -9.61 0.58
N GLY A 24 2.53 -10.08 -0.23
CA GLY A 24 3.24 -11.34 0.01
C GLY A 24 4.03 -11.30 1.32
N LEU A 25 4.83 -10.24 1.54
CA LEU A 25 5.61 -10.05 2.77
C LEU A 25 4.71 -10.02 4.01
N ALA A 26 3.60 -9.28 3.97
CA ALA A 26 2.65 -9.18 5.07
C ALA A 26 1.99 -10.52 5.44
N ARG A 27 1.92 -11.47 4.50
CA ARG A 27 1.42 -12.84 4.76
C ARG A 27 2.50 -13.77 5.30
N CYS A 28 3.77 -13.49 4.99
CA CYS A 28 4.90 -14.34 5.38
C CYS A 28 5.56 -13.92 6.69
N LEU A 29 5.45 -12.64 7.07
CA LEU A 29 6.08 -12.07 8.26
C LEU A 29 5.11 -12.03 9.45
N PRO A 30 5.63 -12.09 10.68
CA PRO A 30 4.82 -11.81 11.88
C PRO A 30 4.19 -10.41 11.83
N HIS A 31 3.04 -10.26 12.48
CA HIS A 31 2.42 -8.95 12.64
C HIS A 31 3.37 -7.99 13.37
N GLY A 32 3.63 -6.83 12.78
CA GLY A 32 4.51 -5.81 13.32
C GLY A 32 5.95 -5.83 12.77
N ASP A 33 6.34 -6.88 12.03
CA ASP A 33 7.72 -7.02 11.54
C ASP A 33 7.98 -6.35 10.18
N LEU A 34 6.93 -5.85 9.52
CA LEU A 34 7.02 -5.21 8.22
C LEU A 34 6.75 -3.71 8.32
N VAL A 35 7.73 -2.91 7.87
CA VAL A 35 7.54 -1.48 7.56
C VAL A 35 7.70 -1.27 6.07
N ILE A 36 6.85 -0.40 5.51
CA ILE A 36 6.86 -0.07 4.09
C ILE A 36 7.19 1.43 3.98
N CYS A 37 8.30 1.74 3.32
CA CYS A 37 8.61 3.09 2.88
C CYS A 37 8.10 3.24 1.45
N VAL A 38 7.06 4.05 1.30
CA VAL A 38 6.32 4.16 0.04
C VAL A 38 6.83 5.36 -0.76
N ASN A 39 6.94 5.19 -2.07
CA ASN A 39 7.25 6.26 -3.00
C ASN A 39 6.21 7.40 -2.89
N THR A 40 6.68 8.64 -2.91
CA THR A 40 5.86 9.86 -2.96
C THR A 40 6.18 10.72 -4.19
N GLY A 41 6.97 10.19 -5.13
CA GLY A 41 7.35 10.90 -6.36
C GLY A 41 6.17 11.19 -7.30
N ASP A 42 5.08 10.44 -7.15
CA ASP A 42 3.86 10.56 -7.94
C ASP A 42 2.76 11.31 -7.17
N ASP A 43 3.06 11.87 -5.99
CA ASP A 43 2.10 12.65 -5.22
C ASP A 43 1.84 13.99 -5.93
N GLU A 44 0.56 14.33 -6.09
CA GLU A 44 0.14 15.54 -6.80
C GLU A 44 -1.07 16.19 -6.13
N THR A 45 -1.31 17.48 -6.45
CA THR A 45 -2.61 18.11 -6.19
C THR A 45 -3.52 17.94 -7.40
N PHE A 46 -4.51 17.07 -7.29
CA PHE A 46 -5.49 16.80 -8.34
C PHE A 46 -6.86 17.34 -7.90
N HIS A 47 -7.49 18.18 -8.73
CA HIS A 47 -8.75 18.86 -8.42
C HIS A 47 -8.76 19.63 -7.07
N GLY A 48 -7.61 20.16 -6.63
CA GLY A 48 -7.48 20.90 -5.36
C GLY A 48 -7.36 20.01 -4.13
N LEU A 49 -7.25 18.69 -4.30
CA LEU A 49 -7.00 17.72 -3.24
C LEU A 49 -5.61 17.10 -3.41
N HIS A 50 -4.99 16.70 -2.31
CA HIS A 50 -3.73 15.96 -2.37
C HIS A 50 -4.00 14.48 -2.64
N VAL A 51 -3.32 13.91 -3.64
CA VAL A 51 -3.45 12.51 -4.04
C VAL A 51 -2.07 11.87 -3.96
N SER A 52 -1.97 10.75 -3.23
CA SER A 52 -0.74 9.98 -3.05
C SER A 52 -0.94 8.56 -3.58
N PRO A 53 -0.77 8.33 -4.90
CA PRO A 53 -1.27 7.12 -5.57
C PRO A 53 -0.61 5.83 -5.08
N ASP A 54 0.68 5.88 -4.74
CA ASP A 54 1.40 4.70 -4.29
C ASP A 54 1.05 4.33 -2.85
N LEU A 55 0.89 5.32 -1.95
CA LEU A 55 0.40 5.11 -0.59
C LEU A 55 -1.01 4.49 -0.60
N ASP A 56 -1.90 5.05 -1.40
CA ASP A 56 -3.26 4.56 -1.58
C ASP A 56 -3.28 3.14 -2.14
N THR A 57 -2.44 2.85 -3.13
CA THR A 57 -2.31 1.50 -3.72
C THR A 57 -1.87 0.47 -2.68
N MET A 58 -0.93 0.81 -1.78
CA MET A 58 -0.57 -0.07 -0.66
C MET A 58 -1.77 -0.30 0.26
N MET A 59 -2.47 0.78 0.62
CA MET A 59 -3.60 0.75 1.53
C MET A 59 -4.74 -0.12 1.00
N TYR A 60 -5.16 0.08 -0.26
CA TYR A 60 -6.24 -0.70 -0.88
C TYR A 60 -5.85 -2.17 -1.04
N THR A 61 -4.60 -2.45 -1.40
CA THR A 61 -4.13 -3.83 -1.55
C THR A 61 -4.10 -4.58 -0.21
N LEU A 62 -3.56 -3.96 0.85
CA LEU A 62 -3.44 -4.60 2.16
C LEU A 62 -4.76 -4.69 2.93
N SER A 63 -5.69 -3.75 2.70
CA SER A 63 -7.04 -3.78 3.30
C SER A 63 -7.99 -4.74 2.56
N GLY A 64 -7.61 -5.26 1.40
CA GLY A 64 -8.50 -6.08 0.56
C GLY A 64 -9.53 -5.27 -0.23
N LEU A 65 -9.37 -3.95 -0.31
CA LEU A 65 -10.25 -3.04 -1.05
C LEU A 65 -9.81 -2.80 -2.50
N SER A 66 -8.65 -3.31 -2.92
CA SER A 66 -8.16 -3.18 -4.29
C SER A 66 -9.10 -3.85 -5.30
N ASN A 67 -9.37 -3.15 -6.41
CA ASN A 67 -10.10 -3.72 -7.54
C ASN A 67 -9.24 -4.73 -8.30
N GLN A 68 -9.58 -6.02 -8.20
CA GLN A 68 -8.84 -7.08 -8.89
C GLN A 68 -9.21 -7.24 -10.37
N GLU A 69 -10.35 -6.71 -10.81
CA GLU A 69 -10.78 -6.80 -12.21
C GLU A 69 -9.96 -5.86 -13.09
N THR A 70 -9.81 -4.61 -12.65
CA THR A 70 -8.97 -3.61 -13.33
C THR A 70 -7.50 -3.74 -12.94
N GLY A 71 -7.22 -4.30 -11.76
CA GLY A 71 -5.88 -4.41 -11.19
C GLY A 71 -5.36 -3.12 -10.54
N TRP A 72 -6.20 -2.09 -10.42
CA TRP A 72 -5.88 -0.80 -9.79
C TRP A 72 -7.16 -0.09 -9.31
N GLY A 73 -7.02 0.83 -8.36
CA GLY A 73 -8.16 1.55 -7.76
C GLY A 73 -8.94 0.71 -6.74
N VAL A 74 -10.07 1.25 -6.29
CA VAL A 74 -10.93 0.64 -5.26
C VAL A 74 -12.01 -0.23 -5.91
N ALA A 75 -12.27 -1.40 -5.33
CA ALA A 75 -13.32 -2.30 -5.79
C ALA A 75 -14.70 -1.66 -5.63
N GLY A 76 -15.49 -1.67 -6.71
CA GLY A 76 -16.85 -1.11 -6.72
C GLY A 76 -16.94 0.41 -6.83
N ASP A 77 -15.84 1.10 -7.17
CA ASP A 77 -15.83 2.54 -7.38
C ASP A 77 -16.64 2.95 -8.63
N THR A 78 -17.09 4.21 -8.68
CA THR A 78 -17.96 4.75 -9.75
C THR A 78 -17.41 6.06 -10.30
N PHE A 79 -17.43 6.21 -11.63
CA PHE A 79 -16.89 7.39 -12.33
C PHE A 79 -17.93 7.89 -13.34
N THR A 80 -18.76 8.83 -12.92
CA THR A 80 -19.81 9.47 -13.75
C THR A 80 -19.63 10.97 -13.79
#